data_AF-A0A0U1RRA1-F1
#
_entry.id   AF-A0A0U1RRA1-F1
#
_cell.length_a   1.000
_cell.length_b   1.000
_cell.length_c   1.000
_cell.angle_alpha   90.00
_cell.angle_beta   90.00
_cell.angle_gamma   90.00
#
_symmetry.space_group_name_H-M   'P 1'
#
loop_
_entity.id
_entity.type
_entity.pdbx_description
1 polymer ?
#
loop_
_entity_poly.entity_id
_entity_poly.type
_entity_poly.pdbx_seq_one_letter_code
_entity_poly.pdbx_strand_id
1 'polypeptide(L)'
;MSYNGLHQRVFKELKLLTLCSISSPEKWKRNPEDLPVSMQQIYSNLKYNVSVLNTKSNRTWSQCVTNHTLVLTWLEPNTLYCVHVESFV
;
A
#
# COMPACT_ATOMS: atom_id res chain seq x y z
N MET A 1 -3.59 -22.48 -9.00
CA MET A 1 -3.28 -22.28 -7.58
C MET A 1 -3.46 -20.80 -7.28
N SER A 2 -4.58 -20.43 -6.63
CA SER A 2 -4.85 -19.04 -6.25
C SER A 2 -4.19 -18.79 -4.89
N TYR A 3 -3.14 -17.98 -4.85
CA TYR A 3 -2.54 -17.55 -3.60
C TYR A 3 -3.42 -16.44 -2.99
N ASN A 4 -4.48 -16.84 -2.29
CA ASN A 4 -5.24 -15.96 -1.40
C ASN A 4 -4.33 -15.55 -0.23
N GLY A 5 -3.55 -14.46 -0.38
CA GLY A 5 -2.58 -14.13 0.67
C GLY A 5 -1.96 -12.73 0.68
N LEU A 6 -2.40 -11.80 -0.17
CA LEU A 6 -1.78 -10.46 -0.23
C LEU A 6 -2.76 -9.32 0.08
N HIS A 7 -3.78 -9.55 0.90
CA HIS A 7 -4.60 -8.45 1.42
C HIS A 7 -4.03 -7.93 2.75
N GLN A 8 -2.84 -7.34 2.71
CA GLN A 8 -2.27 -6.67 3.88
C GLN A 8 -2.69 -5.21 3.88
N ARG A 9 -3.56 -4.85 4.84
CA ARG A 9 -4.10 -3.49 4.96
C ARG A 9 -3.21 -2.66 5.84
N VAL A 10 -2.64 -1.58 5.31
CA VAL A 10 -1.87 -0.59 6.07
C VAL A 10 -2.63 0.72 6.07
N PHE A 11 -2.87 1.28 7.26
CA PHE A 11 -3.49 2.58 7.46
C PHE A 11 -2.44 3.59 7.90
N LYS A 12 -2.38 4.74 7.22
CA LYS A 12 -1.55 5.88 7.63
C LYS A 12 -2.35 7.18 7.60
N GLU A 13 -2.16 7.98 8.64
CA GLU A 13 -2.63 9.35 8.73
C GLU A 13 -1.65 10.29 8.00
N LEU A 14 -2.13 11.13 7.09
CA LEU A 14 -1.29 12.08 6.36
C LEU A 14 -1.55 13.52 6.83
N LYS A 15 -0.46 14.26 7.13
CA LYS A 15 -0.47 15.70 7.38
C LYS A 15 0.50 16.38 6.39
N LEU A 16 -0.05 16.95 5.32
CA LEU A 16 0.62 17.71 4.24
C LEU A 16 1.69 16.94 3.41
N LEU A 17 1.68 17.14 2.08
CA LEU A 17 2.60 16.59 1.04
C LEU A 17 3.54 15.49 1.53
N THR A 18 3.00 14.29 1.73
CA THR A 18 3.73 13.19 2.34
C THR A 18 4.07 12.15 1.28
N LEU A 19 5.35 11.86 1.10
CA LEU A 19 5.81 10.74 0.28
C LEU A 19 5.35 9.44 0.93
N CYS A 20 4.43 8.72 0.29
CA CYS A 20 3.98 7.43 0.81
C CYS A 20 4.95 6.35 0.33
N SER A 21 5.84 5.91 1.23
CA SER A 21 6.67 4.73 1.01
C SER A 21 5.83 3.47 1.26
N ILE A 22 5.68 2.67 0.21
CA ILE A 22 5.01 1.37 0.18
C ILE A 22 6.09 0.30 0.35
N SER A 23 6.07 -0.41 1.47
CA SER A 23 6.92 -1.57 1.68
C SER A 23 6.24 -2.82 1.10
N SER A 24 6.97 -3.61 0.30
CA SER A 24 6.47 -4.91 -0.13
C SER A 24 6.25 -5.82 1.09
N PRO A 25 5.16 -6.60 1.13
CA PRO A 25 4.96 -7.63 2.13
C PRO A 25 6.08 -8.67 2.08
N GLU A 26 6.37 -9.27 3.23
CA GLU A 26 7.26 -10.42 3.32
C GLU A 26 6.47 -11.71 3.12
N LYS A 27 7.08 -12.68 2.44
CA LYS A 27 6.58 -14.04 2.33
C LYS A 27 6.47 -14.66 3.72
N TRP A 28 5.39 -15.42 3.95
CA TRP A 28 5.26 -16.24 5.15
C TRP A 28 6.48 -17.16 5.34
N LYS A 29 7.10 -17.07 6.52
CA LYS A 29 8.22 -17.91 6.92
C LYS A 29 7.70 -19.28 7.35
N ARG A 30 8.30 -20.36 6.85
CA ARG A 30 7.95 -21.71 7.34
C ARG A 30 8.63 -21.95 8.69
N ASN A 31 9.88 -21.53 8.80
CA ASN A 31 10.67 -21.61 10.01
C ASN A 31 11.08 -20.19 10.46
N PRO A 32 11.22 -19.94 11.77
CA PRO A 32 11.61 -18.63 12.28
C PRO A 32 13.02 -18.20 11.83
N GLU A 33 13.91 -19.15 11.54
CA GLU A 33 15.27 -18.92 11.05
C GLU A 33 15.34 -18.56 9.56
N ASP A 34 14.24 -18.74 8.81
CA ASP A 34 14.21 -18.39 7.39
C ASP A 34 14.45 -16.89 7.20
N LEU A 35 15.29 -16.56 6.22
CA LEU A 35 15.49 -15.17 5.81
C LEU A 35 14.17 -14.59 5.27
N PRO A 36 13.86 -13.33 5.61
CA PRO A 36 12.70 -12.66 5.03
C PRO A 36 12.87 -12.55 3.52
N VAL A 37 11.87 -13.01 2.77
CA VAL A 37 11.83 -12.90 1.31
C VAL A 37 10.74 -11.90 0.94
N SER A 38 11.09 -10.86 0.19
CA SER A 38 10.10 -9.88 -0.27
C SER A 38 9.18 -10.51 -1.33
N MET A 39 7.87 -10.28 -1.21
CA MET A 39 6.89 -10.76 -2.18
C MET A 39 7.13 -10.20 -3.59
N GLN A 40 7.75 -9.04 -3.73
CA GLN A 40 8.15 -8.51 -5.04
C GLN A 40 9.27 -9.32 -5.71
N GLN A 41 10.17 -9.93 -4.93
CA GLN A 41 11.22 -10.81 -5.49
C GLN A 41 10.62 -12.10 -6.07
N ILE A 42 9.44 -12.49 -5.58
CA ILE A 42 8.71 -13.68 -6.01
C ILE A 42 7.77 -13.35 -7.16
N TYR A 43 7.11 -12.20 -7.08
CA TYR A 43 6.12 -11.72 -8.03
C TYR A 43 6.62 -10.43 -8.68
N SER A 44 7.32 -10.56 -9.81
CA SER A 44 7.84 -9.40 -10.56
C SER A 44 6.73 -8.50 -11.12
N ASN A 45 5.51 -9.02 -11.24
CA ASN A 45 4.31 -8.30 -11.66
C ASN A 45 3.44 -7.82 -10.49
N LEU A 46 3.96 -7.81 -9.26
CA LEU A 46 3.26 -7.30 -8.08
C LEU A 46 2.83 -5.83 -8.28
N LYS A 47 1.56 -5.56 -8.00
CA LYS A 47 0.95 -4.24 -8.06
C LYS A 47 0.33 -3.88 -6.72
N TYR A 48 0.18 -2.58 -6.48
CA TYR A 48 -0.46 -2.04 -5.30
C TYR A 48 -1.66 -1.19 -5.72
N ASN A 49 -2.82 -1.47 -5.14
CA ASN A 49 -3.97 -0.61 -5.19
C ASN A 49 -3.96 0.30 -3.96
N VAL A 50 -3.71 1.59 -4.18
CA VAL A 50 -3.71 2.59 -3.12
C VAL A 50 -5.03 3.34 -3.17
N SER A 51 -5.84 3.19 -2.14
CA SER A 51 -7.09 3.91 -1.95
C SER A 51 -6.91 5.00 -0.90
N VAL A 52 -7.34 6.22 -1.22
CA VAL A 52 -7.19 7.39 -0.36
C VAL A 52 -8.58 7.94 -0.05
N LEU A 53 -8.94 7.96 1.23
CA LEU A 53 -10.18 8.51 1.75
C LEU A 53 -9.90 9.90 2.34
N ASN A 54 -10.57 10.92 1.79
CA ASN A 54 -10.70 12.22 2.42
C ASN A 54 -11.76 12.11 3.52
N THR A 55 -11.36 12.21 4.80
CA THR A 55 -12.31 12.01 5.91
C THR A 55 -13.26 13.20 6.11
N LYS A 56 -12.90 14.38 5.57
CA LYS A 56 -13.72 15.59 5.65
C LYS A 56 -14.87 15.57 4.64
N SER A 57 -14.61 15.15 3.40
CA SER A 57 -15.63 15.08 2.33
C SER A 57 -16.23 13.68 2.14
N ASN A 58 -15.69 12.67 2.85
CA ASN A 58 -16.02 11.26 2.69
C ASN A 58 -15.87 10.75 1.25
N ARG A 59 -14.97 11.37 0.47
CA ARG A 59 -14.66 10.98 -0.90
C ARG A 59 -13.44 10.08 -0.92
N THR A 60 -13.55 9.00 -1.69
CA THR A 60 -12.46 8.04 -1.88
C THR A 60 -12.08 7.99 -3.34
N TRP A 61 -10.79 7.81 -3.59
CA TRP A 61 -10.27 7.52 -4.92
C TRP A 61 -9.14 6.50 -4.81
N SER A 62 -8.92 5.75 -5.89
CA SER A 62 -7.96 4.64 -5.91
C SER A 62 -7.05 4.71 -7.12
N GLN A 63 -5.81 4.25 -6.96
CA GLN A 63 -4.85 4.17 -8.05
C GLN A 63 -4.00 2.89 -7.95
N CYS A 64 -3.76 2.29 -9.11
CA CYS A 64 -2.86 1.15 -9.23
C CYS A 64 -1.44 1.63 -9.52
N VAL A 65 -0.47 1.17 -8.73
CA VAL A 65 0.95 1.51 -8.89
C VAL A 65 1.83 0.27 -8.80
N THR A 66 2.95 0.30 -9.50
CA THR A 66 4.04 -0.69 -9.39
C THR A 66 5.24 -0.15 -8.62
N ASN A 67 5.35 1.18 -8.51
CA ASN A 67 6.42 1.84 -7.78
C ASN A 67 6.17 1.80 -6.27
N HIS A 68 7.24 1.72 -5.48
CA HIS A 68 7.20 1.74 -4.02
C HIS A 68 6.97 3.13 -3.41
N THR A 69 6.89 4.16 -4.25
CA THR A 69 6.67 5.53 -3.79
C THR A 69 5.50 6.10 -4.55
N LEU A 70 4.54 6.64 -3.80
CA LEU A 70 3.43 7.39 -4.35
C LEU A 70 3.45 8.83 -3.83
N VAL A 71 3.42 9.77 -4.76
CA VAL A 71 3.21 11.19 -4.48
C VAL A 71 1.72 11.49 -4.62
N LEU A 72 1.10 11.90 -3.52
CA LEU A 72 -0.29 12.36 -3.51
C LEU A 72 -0.31 13.87 -3.74
N THR A 73 -0.81 14.28 -4.90
CA THR A 73 -0.99 15.69 -5.27
C THR A 73 -2.43 16.16 -5.02
N TRP A 74 -2.64 17.47 -4.93
CA TRP A 74 -3.98 18.10 -4.80
C TRP A 74 -4.73 17.75 -3.51
N LEU A 75 -4.01 17.51 -2.42
CA LEU A 75 -4.63 17.36 -1.10
C LEU A 75 -5.11 18.72 -0.58
N GLU A 76 -6.29 18.72 0.03
CA GLU A 76 -6.85 19.90 0.68
C GLU A 76 -6.03 20.24 1.94
N PRO A 77 -5.73 21.52 2.19
CA PRO A 77 -5.03 21.93 3.40
C PRO A 77 -5.88 21.66 4.63
N ASN A 78 -5.23 21.26 5.73
CA ASN A 78 -5.87 20.95 7.01
C ASN A 78 -6.98 19.86 6.90
N THR A 79 -6.79 18.91 5.99
CA THR A 79 -7.68 17.76 5.82
C THR A 79 -6.96 16.47 6.18
N LEU A 80 -7.62 15.63 6.96
CA LEU A 80 -7.16 14.31 7.34
C LEU A 80 -7.46 13.32 6.21
N TYR A 81 -6.46 12.51 5.85
CA TYR A 81 -6.61 11.45 4.86
C TYR A 81 -6.26 10.10 5.46
N CYS A 82 -7.09 9.10 5.16
CA CYS A 82 -6.80 7.70 5.43
C CYS A 82 -6.32 7.04 4.15
N VAL A 83 -5.13 6.47 4.17
CA VAL A 83 -4.60 5.69 3.04
C VAL A 83 -4.77 4.20 3.34
N HIS A 84 -5.26 3.46 2.35
CA HIS A 84 -5.37 2.02 2.36
C HIS A 84 -4.60 1.45 1.17
N VAL A 85 -3.71 0.50 1.43
CA VAL A 85 -2.90 -0.15 0.37
C VAL A 85 -3.26 -1.63 0.33
N GLU A 86 -3.52 -2.15 -0.87
CA GLU A 86 -3.75 -3.56 -1.12
C GLU A 86 -2.74 -4.07 -2.17
N SER A 87 -2.05 -5.16 -1.89
CA SER A 87 -1.16 -5.81 -2.86
C SER A 87 -1.90 -6.87 -3.67
N PHE A 88 -1.66 -6.95 -4.99
CA PHE A 88 -2.26 -7.94 -5.86
C PHE A 88 -1.32 -8.33 -7.01
N VAL A 89 -1.56 -9.50 -7.59
CA VAL A 89 -0.76 -10.09 -8.68
C VAL A 89 -1.65 -10.52 -9.84
#